data_AF-A0A257VPP0-F1
#
_entry.id   AF-A0A257VPP0-F1
#
_cell.length_a   1.000
_cell.length_b   1.000
_cell.length_c   1.000
_cell.angle_alpha   90.00
_cell.angle_beta   90.00
_cell.angle_gamma   90.00
#
_symmetry.space_group_name_H-M   'P 1'
#
loop_
_entity.id
_entity.type
_entity.pdbx_description
1 polymer ?
#
loop_
_entity_poly.entity_id
_entity_poly.type
_entity_poly.pdbx_seq_one_letter_code
_entity_poly.pdbx_strand_id
1 'polypeptide(L)'
;MARSADPFIDEHIQVGWYDHKGSVKNRDHALLQAVAQLSERLFSRAGVVEAEWLPIGAFESLGLDREAHSVRKERRIDARRDPVDLGTVIRSLRRQKEADEIALINACIRAGEAGHLRAREIVRPGVSELEVYVEVQKAALLAAGRPGMIYGDFRATHADLPSAGGPPTDYRLKSGDMFILDYSVVLDGYRGDFTNTLSVGEPTAQQRHLYDLVMAAIRNGETVLRAGAKARDVFAAVEQPIRDAGLAGRFAHHAGHGIGLAHPEPPILVPESDDFLMAGDVITLEPGLYVPGIGGIRNEHNYLITDSGYERLTQHSISLC
;
A
#
# COMPACT_ATOMS: atom_id res chain seq x y z
N MET A 1 19.68 -21.67 -1.79
CA MET A 1 18.72 -20.82 -1.04
C MET A 1 19.25 -20.68 0.37
N ALA A 2 19.94 -19.58 0.66
CA ALA A 2 20.25 -19.24 2.04
C ALA A 2 18.95 -18.80 2.69
N ARG A 3 18.54 -19.46 3.77
CA ARG A 3 17.45 -18.96 4.61
C ARG A 3 17.91 -17.61 5.17
N SER A 4 17.00 -16.65 5.35
CA SER A 4 17.26 -15.47 6.17
C SER A 4 17.97 -15.92 7.45
N ALA A 5 19.09 -15.28 7.80
CA ALA A 5 19.86 -15.67 8.97
C ALA A 5 18.96 -15.75 10.20
N ASP A 6 19.15 -16.78 11.05
CA ASP A 6 18.44 -16.85 12.33
C ASP A 6 18.67 -15.54 13.09
N PRO A 7 17.61 -14.92 13.66
CA PRO A 7 17.78 -13.66 14.36
C PRO A 7 18.74 -13.85 15.53
N PHE A 8 19.71 -12.95 15.65
CA PHE A 8 20.52 -12.88 16.86
C PHE A 8 19.66 -12.28 17.98
N ILE A 9 19.38 -13.09 19.00
CA ILE A 9 18.55 -12.69 20.14
C ILE A 9 19.46 -12.53 21.35
N ASP A 10 19.70 -11.29 21.76
CA ASP A 10 20.42 -10.97 23.00
C ASP A 10 19.65 -11.38 24.25
N GLU A 11 18.32 -11.19 24.24
CA GLU A 11 17.45 -11.47 25.36
C GLU A 11 16.03 -11.80 24.89
N HIS A 12 15.38 -12.76 25.55
CA HIS A 12 14.00 -13.16 25.26
C HIS A 12 13.15 -13.02 26.52
N ILE A 13 12.18 -12.10 26.49
CA ILE A 13 11.22 -11.88 27.58
C ILE A 13 9.86 -12.37 27.12
N GLN A 14 9.30 -13.32 27.86
CA GLN A 14 8.00 -13.90 27.60
C GLN A 14 7.07 -13.61 28.77
N VAL A 15 6.09 -12.73 28.55
CA VAL A 15 5.03 -12.45 29.54
C VAL A 15 3.75 -13.15 29.10
N GLY A 16 3.29 -14.12 29.90
CA GLY A 16 2.04 -14.83 29.65
C GLY A 16 0.83 -13.90 29.84
N TRP A 17 0.07 -13.67 28.78
CA TRP A 17 -1.13 -12.81 28.83
C TRP A 17 -2.42 -13.62 29.07
N TYR A 18 -2.42 -14.91 28.73
CA TYR A 18 -3.54 -15.84 28.92
C TYR A 18 -3.04 -17.29 28.88
N ASP A 19 -3.50 -18.14 29.80
CA ASP A 19 -3.11 -19.56 29.90
C ASP A 19 -4.32 -20.52 30.01
N HIS A 20 -5.50 -20.06 29.57
CA HIS A 20 -6.78 -20.73 29.73
C HIS A 20 -7.32 -20.84 31.16
N LYS A 21 -6.56 -20.45 32.19
CA LYS A 21 -6.99 -20.43 33.61
C LYS A 21 -6.96 -19.04 34.23
N GLY A 22 -6.09 -18.16 33.73
CA GLY A 22 -5.94 -16.78 34.12
C GLY A 22 -5.62 -15.90 32.91
N SER A 23 -5.88 -14.60 33.06
CA SER A 23 -5.53 -13.59 32.07
C SER A 23 -5.04 -12.33 32.75
N VAL A 24 -4.21 -11.56 32.04
CA VAL A 24 -4.03 -10.14 32.37
C VAL A 24 -5.35 -9.38 32.15
N LYS A 25 -5.46 -8.18 32.73
CA LYS A 25 -6.67 -7.34 32.64
C LYS A 25 -7.00 -6.95 31.19
N ASN A 26 -5.97 -6.67 30.39
CA ASN A 26 -6.05 -6.53 28.94
C ASN A 26 -4.68 -6.88 28.32
N ARG A 27 -4.66 -7.12 27.01
CA ARG A 27 -3.46 -7.56 26.26
C ARG A 27 -2.28 -6.60 26.43
N ASP A 28 -2.53 -5.30 26.53
CA ASP A 28 -1.50 -4.27 26.65
C ASP A 28 -0.71 -4.38 27.95
N HIS A 29 -1.30 -4.90 29.03
CA HIS A 29 -0.59 -5.08 30.30
C HIS A 29 0.59 -6.04 30.17
N ALA A 30 0.45 -7.13 29.41
CA ALA A 30 1.54 -8.08 29.24
C ALA A 30 2.70 -7.46 28.45
N LEU A 31 2.39 -6.66 27.44
CA LEU A 31 3.39 -5.93 26.65
C LEU A 31 4.06 -4.83 27.46
N LEU A 32 3.30 -4.02 28.20
CA LEU A 32 3.87 -3.00 29.08
C LEU A 32 4.70 -3.61 30.21
N GLN A 33 4.33 -4.79 30.73
CA GLN A 33 5.15 -5.54 31.68
C GLN A 33 6.46 -6.03 31.05
N ALA A 34 6.42 -6.51 29.80
CA ALA A 34 7.63 -6.90 29.08
C ALA A 34 8.55 -5.69 28.82
N VAL A 35 7.97 -4.57 28.36
CA VAL A 35 8.69 -3.31 28.16
C VAL A 35 9.24 -2.76 29.48
N ALA A 36 8.52 -2.85 30.59
CA ALA A 36 8.99 -2.42 31.91
C ALA A 36 10.15 -3.27 32.43
N GLN A 37 10.18 -4.58 32.13
CA GLN A 37 11.34 -5.43 32.46
C GLN A 37 12.58 -5.06 31.65
N LEU A 38 12.40 -4.57 30.40
CA LEU A 38 13.47 -4.04 29.58
C LEU A 38 13.86 -2.61 29.98
N SER A 39 12.91 -1.81 30.44
CA SER A 39 13.08 -0.37 30.57
C SER A 39 14.19 -0.02 31.54
N GLU A 40 14.38 -0.74 32.65
CA GLU A 40 15.50 -0.50 33.58
C GLU A 40 16.88 -0.71 32.94
N ARG A 41 16.98 -1.59 31.94
CA ARG A 41 18.23 -1.87 31.21
C ARG A 41 18.44 -0.93 30.02
N LEU A 42 17.35 -0.45 29.42
CA LEU A 42 17.36 0.53 28.34
C LEU A 42 17.55 1.96 28.89
N PHE A 43 16.99 2.26 30.06
CA PHE A 43 17.14 3.54 30.74
C PHE A 43 18.61 3.81 31.03
N SER A 44 19.06 5.04 30.77
CA SER A 44 20.44 5.51 30.88
C SER A 44 21.47 4.95 29.89
N ARG A 45 21.04 4.13 28.92
CA ARG A 45 21.87 3.70 27.79
C ARG A 45 21.46 4.42 26.51
N ALA A 46 22.44 4.84 25.72
CA ALA A 46 22.22 5.19 24.33
C ALA A 46 21.72 3.93 23.59
N GLY A 47 20.60 4.04 22.89
CA GLY A 47 19.98 2.91 22.20
C GLY A 47 19.14 3.39 21.02
N VAL A 48 18.81 2.45 20.13
CA VAL A 48 18.05 2.71 18.92
C VAL A 48 16.80 1.83 18.97
N VAL A 49 15.63 2.39 18.68
CA VAL A 49 14.34 1.71 18.82
C VAL A 49 13.65 1.66 17.46
N GLU A 50 13.21 0.47 17.04
CA GLU A 50 12.23 0.34 15.96
C GLU A 50 10.84 0.48 16.59
N ALA A 51 10.14 1.56 16.26
CA ALA A 51 8.94 1.96 16.98
C ALA A 51 7.63 1.64 16.22
N GLU A 52 7.69 1.12 15.00
CA GLU A 52 6.52 0.86 14.15
C GLU A 52 5.54 -0.11 14.80
N TRP A 53 6.01 -1.01 15.66
CA TRP A 53 5.19 -2.00 16.36
C TRP A 53 4.95 -1.71 17.84
N LEU A 54 5.39 -0.55 18.33
CA LEU A 54 5.20 -0.17 19.73
C LEU A 54 3.79 0.39 19.95
N PRO A 55 3.05 -0.06 20.99
CA PRO A 55 1.81 0.60 21.41
C PRO A 55 2.10 2.02 21.85
N ILE A 56 1.10 2.89 21.74
CA ILE A 56 1.20 4.30 22.16
C ILE A 56 1.75 4.44 23.59
N GLY A 57 1.32 3.60 24.54
CA GLY A 57 1.81 3.62 25.93
C GLY A 57 3.26 3.15 26.12
N ALA A 58 3.83 2.43 25.16
CA ALA A 58 5.25 2.04 25.21
C ALA A 58 6.17 3.23 24.90
N PHE A 59 5.71 4.21 24.12
CA PHE A 59 6.48 5.43 23.84
C PHE A 59 6.75 6.23 25.13
N GLU A 60 5.72 6.43 25.96
CA GLU A 60 5.87 7.10 27.27
C GLU A 60 6.81 6.32 28.19
N SER A 61 6.68 4.98 28.19
CA SER A 61 7.51 4.09 29.01
C SER A 61 8.99 4.08 28.57
N LEU A 62 9.26 4.39 27.31
CA LEU A 62 10.60 4.47 26.72
C LEU A 62 11.14 5.91 26.61
N GLY A 63 10.36 6.93 27.01
CA GLY A 63 10.75 8.33 26.89
C GLY A 63 10.83 8.84 25.44
N LEU A 64 10.12 8.21 24.51
CA LEU A 64 10.04 8.58 23.09
C LEU A 64 8.92 9.60 22.89
N ASP A 65 9.22 10.90 23.03
CA ASP A 65 8.23 11.96 22.90
C ASP A 65 7.90 12.26 21.42
N ARG A 66 6.69 11.95 20.95
CA ARG A 66 6.28 12.13 19.54
C ARG A 66 6.16 13.60 19.12
N GLU A 67 5.98 14.54 20.05
CA GLU A 67 5.83 15.96 19.69
C GLU A 67 7.14 16.65 19.30
N ALA A 68 8.31 16.06 19.62
CA ALA A 68 9.60 16.66 19.25
C ALA A 68 9.91 16.61 17.74
N HIS A 69 9.20 15.78 16.97
CA HIS A 69 9.53 15.54 15.55
C HIS A 69 8.52 16.11 14.54
N SER A 70 7.34 16.61 14.95
CA SER A 70 6.34 17.11 13.99
C SER A 70 6.16 18.63 13.94
N VAL A 71 6.46 19.42 14.99
CA VAL A 71 6.35 20.90 14.89
C VAL A 71 7.34 21.62 15.83
N ARG A 72 8.34 22.30 15.26
CA ARG A 72 9.18 23.36 15.86
C ARG A 72 9.63 23.18 17.34
N LYS A 73 10.83 22.62 17.54
CA LYS A 73 11.95 23.24 18.27
C LYS A 73 13.14 22.29 18.25
N GLU A 74 14.32 22.80 17.94
CA GLU A 74 15.61 22.12 18.12
C GLU A 74 15.78 21.73 19.60
N ARG A 75 15.22 20.59 20.02
CA ARG A 75 15.70 19.90 21.20
C ARG A 75 17.04 19.31 20.80
N ARG A 76 18.13 19.76 21.45
CA ARG A 76 19.44 19.11 21.31
C ARG A 76 19.28 17.66 21.78
N ILE A 77 19.21 16.72 20.83
CA ILE A 77 19.27 15.29 21.10
C ILE A 77 20.62 15.03 21.76
N ASP A 78 20.62 14.59 23.02
CA ASP A 78 21.82 14.01 23.61
C ASP A 78 21.85 12.54 23.22
N ALA A 79 22.60 12.20 22.18
CA ALA A 79 22.73 10.82 21.70
C ALA A 79 23.24 9.83 22.77
N ARG A 80 23.71 10.32 23.94
CA ARG A 80 24.08 9.48 25.09
C ARG A 80 22.90 9.15 26.03
N ARG A 81 21.75 9.81 25.88
CA ARG A 81 20.61 9.75 26.82
C ARG A 81 19.25 9.64 26.15
N ASP A 82 19.08 10.15 24.93
CA ASP A 82 17.81 10.10 24.19
C ASP A 82 17.83 8.90 23.21
N PRO A 83 16.83 8.01 23.22
CA PRO A 83 16.70 6.95 22.23
C PRO A 83 16.44 7.54 20.83
N VAL A 84 17.04 6.93 19.81
CA VAL A 84 16.88 7.33 18.40
C VAL A 84 15.90 6.38 17.71
N ASP A 85 14.98 6.95 16.91
CA ASP A 85 14.03 6.17 16.11
C ASP A 85 14.71 5.58 14.87
N LEU A 86 14.66 4.26 14.72
CA LEU A 86 15.16 3.53 13.55
C LEU A 86 14.19 3.50 12.37
N GLY A 87 12.93 3.93 12.55
CA GLY A 87 11.88 3.78 11.55
C GLY A 87 12.30 4.26 10.16
N THR A 88 12.92 5.44 10.06
CA THR A 88 13.45 5.96 8.78
C THR A 88 14.57 5.10 8.19
N VAL A 89 15.51 4.63 9.03
CA VAL A 89 16.61 3.76 8.58
C VAL A 89 16.07 2.43 8.09
N ILE A 90 15.17 1.79 8.84
CA ILE A 90 14.60 0.49 8.49
C ILE A 90 13.73 0.57 7.24
N ARG A 91 12.90 1.62 7.09
CA ARG A 91 12.17 1.86 5.84
C ARG A 91 13.11 2.05 4.65
N SER A 92 14.26 2.66 4.85
CA SER A 92 15.27 2.82 3.79
C SER A 92 15.93 1.49 3.43
N LEU A 93 16.20 0.64 4.43
CA LEU A 93 16.75 -0.72 4.24
C LEU A 93 15.76 -1.70 3.61
N ARG A 94 14.45 -1.48 3.74
CA ARG A 94 13.38 -2.26 3.09
C ARG A 94 13.16 -1.90 1.62
N ARG A 95 13.83 -0.86 1.14
CA ARG A 95 13.94 -0.60 -0.30
C ARG A 95 14.99 -1.53 -0.90
N GLN A 96 15.04 -1.60 -2.24
CA GLN A 96 15.93 -2.53 -2.95
C GLN A 96 15.65 -4.00 -2.58
N LYS A 97 14.45 -4.46 -2.94
CA LYS A 97 13.94 -5.78 -2.59
C LYS A 97 14.88 -6.87 -3.09
N GLU A 98 15.19 -7.82 -2.23
CA GLU A 98 15.94 -9.01 -2.58
C GLU A 98 15.10 -10.00 -3.41
N ALA A 99 15.76 -10.98 -4.02
CA ALA A 99 15.12 -11.91 -4.95
C ALA A 99 14.00 -12.75 -4.31
N ASP A 100 14.13 -13.10 -3.03
CA ASP A 100 13.10 -13.81 -2.27
C ASP A 100 11.92 -12.91 -1.91
N GLU A 101 12.16 -11.64 -1.56
CA GLU A 101 11.11 -10.62 -1.37
C GLU A 101 10.30 -10.41 -2.66
N ILE A 102 10.99 -10.26 -3.80
CA ILE A 102 10.35 -10.13 -5.12
C ILE A 102 9.53 -11.38 -5.45
N ALA A 103 10.00 -12.58 -5.08
CA ALA A 103 9.25 -13.82 -5.29
C ALA A 103 7.95 -13.86 -4.47
N LEU A 104 7.97 -13.35 -3.24
CA LEU A 104 6.78 -13.22 -2.38
C LEU A 104 5.80 -12.17 -2.92
N ILE A 105 6.29 -11.01 -3.34
CA ILE A 105 5.46 -9.98 -3.98
C ILE A 105 4.81 -10.54 -5.25
N ASN A 106 5.57 -11.25 -6.10
CA ASN A 106 5.02 -11.88 -7.30
C ASN A 106 3.96 -12.96 -6.98
N ALA A 107 4.06 -13.65 -5.85
CA ALA A 107 3.02 -14.58 -5.41
C ALA A 107 1.74 -13.85 -5.01
N CYS A 108 1.86 -12.74 -4.29
CA CYS A 108 0.74 -11.85 -3.98
C CYS A 108 0.11 -11.31 -5.27
N ILE A 109 0.95 -10.95 -6.24
CA ILE A 109 0.51 -10.40 -7.50
C ILE A 109 -0.34 -11.42 -8.27
N ARG A 110 0.18 -12.63 -8.51
CA ARG A 110 -0.58 -13.68 -9.21
C ARG A 110 -1.92 -14.02 -8.55
N ALA A 111 -1.98 -13.98 -7.22
CA ALA A 111 -3.23 -14.18 -6.49
C ALA A 111 -4.21 -13.02 -6.74
N GLY A 112 -3.72 -11.77 -6.72
CA GLY A 112 -4.51 -10.60 -7.08
C GLY A 112 -5.07 -10.69 -8.50
N GLU A 113 -4.27 -11.10 -9.47
CA GLU A 113 -4.70 -11.28 -10.87
C GLU A 113 -5.84 -12.29 -11.03
N ALA A 114 -5.81 -13.39 -10.27
CA ALA A 114 -6.89 -14.37 -10.27
C ALA A 114 -8.20 -13.78 -9.72
N GLY A 115 -8.10 -12.96 -8.66
CA GLY A 115 -9.22 -12.19 -8.14
C GLY A 115 -9.79 -11.23 -9.20
N HIS A 116 -8.91 -10.54 -9.91
CA HIS A 116 -9.29 -9.56 -10.93
C HIS A 116 -10.01 -10.22 -12.11
N LEU A 117 -9.47 -11.33 -12.61
CA LEU A 117 -10.11 -12.14 -13.64
C LEU A 117 -11.51 -12.56 -13.20
N ARG A 118 -11.66 -13.00 -11.95
CA ARG A 118 -12.97 -13.39 -11.42
C ARG A 118 -13.94 -12.21 -11.36
N ALA A 119 -13.48 -11.03 -10.95
CA ALA A 119 -14.31 -9.83 -10.94
C ALA A 119 -14.86 -9.51 -12.34
N ARG A 120 -14.03 -9.58 -13.38
CA ARG A 120 -14.45 -9.33 -14.77
C ARG A 120 -15.55 -10.27 -15.25
N GLU A 121 -15.56 -11.51 -14.81
CA GLU A 121 -16.59 -12.48 -15.18
C GLU A 121 -17.96 -12.21 -14.55
N ILE A 122 -17.98 -11.57 -13.38
CA ILE A 122 -19.20 -11.47 -12.54
C ILE A 122 -19.75 -10.05 -12.39
N VAL A 123 -18.94 -9.03 -12.62
CA VAL A 123 -19.37 -7.62 -12.53
C VAL A 123 -20.40 -7.35 -13.61
N ARG A 124 -21.65 -7.12 -13.18
CA ARG A 124 -22.80 -6.84 -14.03
C ARG A 124 -23.92 -6.20 -13.20
N PRO A 125 -24.91 -5.55 -13.85
CA PRO A 125 -26.05 -4.99 -13.14
C PRO A 125 -26.74 -6.01 -12.23
N GLY A 126 -27.09 -5.58 -11.01
CA GLY A 126 -27.81 -6.37 -10.02
C GLY A 126 -26.94 -7.14 -9.04
N VAL A 127 -25.68 -7.44 -9.36
CA VAL A 127 -24.72 -8.02 -8.41
C VAL A 127 -24.29 -6.95 -7.41
N SER A 128 -24.16 -7.29 -6.14
CA SER A 128 -23.70 -6.37 -5.09
C SER A 128 -22.19 -6.28 -4.97
N GLU A 129 -21.68 -5.16 -4.46
CA GLU A 129 -20.25 -4.99 -4.14
C GLU A 129 -19.72 -6.13 -3.26
N LEU A 130 -20.51 -6.55 -2.27
CA LEU A 130 -20.17 -7.66 -1.36
C LEU A 130 -20.10 -9.02 -2.08
N GLU A 131 -21.01 -9.30 -3.00
CA GLU A 131 -20.98 -10.54 -3.79
C GLU A 131 -19.70 -10.61 -4.66
N VAL A 132 -19.30 -9.48 -5.25
CA VAL A 132 -18.03 -9.41 -6.00
C VAL A 132 -16.84 -9.62 -5.07
N TYR A 133 -16.80 -8.93 -3.93
CA TYR A 133 -15.73 -9.06 -2.93
C TYR A 133 -15.51 -10.51 -2.49
N VAL A 134 -16.58 -11.24 -2.17
CA VAL A 134 -16.49 -12.66 -1.74
C VAL A 134 -15.89 -13.54 -2.84
N GLU A 135 -16.32 -13.37 -4.08
CA GLU A 135 -15.82 -14.17 -5.20
C GLU A 135 -14.38 -13.83 -5.57
N VAL A 136 -13.99 -12.55 -5.51
CA VAL A 136 -12.60 -12.10 -5.67
C VAL A 136 -11.71 -12.72 -4.60
N GLN A 137 -12.12 -12.67 -3.33
CA GLN A 137 -11.37 -13.28 -2.24
C GLN A 137 -11.18 -14.78 -2.44
N LYS A 138 -12.26 -15.49 -2.81
CA LYS A 138 -12.20 -16.93 -3.08
C LYS A 138 -11.22 -17.26 -4.21
N ALA A 139 -11.29 -16.54 -5.34
CA ALA A 139 -10.41 -16.77 -6.48
C ALA A 139 -8.93 -16.51 -6.12
N ALA A 140 -8.65 -15.39 -5.45
CA ALA A 140 -7.30 -15.02 -5.04
C ALA A 140 -6.69 -16.02 -4.04
N LEU A 141 -7.45 -16.46 -3.02
CA LEU A 141 -6.96 -17.44 -2.05
C LEU A 141 -6.73 -18.82 -2.65
N LEU A 142 -7.58 -19.26 -3.58
CA LEU A 142 -7.38 -20.50 -4.32
C LEU A 142 -6.10 -20.44 -5.18
N ALA A 143 -5.86 -19.31 -5.86
CA ALA A 143 -4.64 -19.10 -6.64
C ALA A 143 -3.39 -18.99 -5.77
N ALA A 144 -3.50 -18.39 -4.58
CA ALA A 144 -2.40 -18.31 -3.61
C ALA A 144 -2.00 -19.69 -3.06
N GLY A 145 -2.95 -20.64 -3.01
CA GLY A 145 -2.74 -22.00 -2.48
C GLY A 145 -2.43 -22.03 -0.98
N ARG A 146 -2.61 -20.92 -0.27
CA ARG A 146 -2.30 -20.73 1.15
C ARG A 146 -3.17 -19.62 1.75
N PRO A 147 -3.28 -19.53 3.09
CA PRO A 147 -3.96 -18.41 3.74
C PRO A 147 -3.32 -17.07 3.39
N GLY A 148 -4.15 -16.04 3.24
CA GLY A 148 -3.73 -14.67 2.94
C GLY A 148 -4.77 -13.67 3.40
N MET A 149 -4.41 -12.39 3.44
CA MET A 149 -5.35 -11.30 3.71
C MET A 149 -5.65 -10.54 2.43
N ILE A 150 -6.92 -10.16 2.23
CA ILE A 150 -7.37 -9.42 1.06
C ILE A 150 -8.24 -8.27 1.56
N TYR A 151 -7.82 -7.05 1.26
CA TYR A 151 -8.51 -5.83 1.68
C TYR A 151 -8.31 -4.73 0.65
N GLY A 152 -9.22 -3.76 0.63
CA GLY A 152 -9.16 -2.62 -0.27
C GLY A 152 -10.53 -2.03 -0.57
N ASP A 153 -10.59 -1.21 -1.61
CA ASP A 153 -11.78 -0.58 -2.12
C ASP A 153 -12.53 -1.49 -3.10
N PHE A 154 -13.80 -1.75 -2.79
CA PHE A 154 -14.74 -2.47 -3.66
C PHE A 154 -15.97 -1.59 -3.84
N ARG A 155 -15.84 -0.49 -4.56
CA ARG A 155 -16.85 0.59 -4.55
C ARG A 155 -17.30 1.00 -5.94
N ALA A 156 -18.61 1.08 -6.11
CA ALA A 156 -19.22 1.72 -7.26
C ALA A 156 -19.13 3.24 -7.14
N THR A 157 -18.79 3.88 -8.24
CA THR A 157 -18.87 5.32 -8.45
C THR A 157 -19.77 5.60 -9.65
N HIS A 158 -20.41 6.75 -9.66
CA HIS A 158 -21.33 7.16 -10.72
C HIS A 158 -21.43 8.69 -10.79
N ALA A 159 -22.28 9.22 -11.68
CA ALA A 159 -22.42 10.65 -11.92
C ALA A 159 -22.60 11.49 -10.63
N ASP A 160 -23.48 11.04 -9.73
CA ASP A 160 -23.77 11.71 -8.45
C ASP A 160 -22.81 11.36 -7.31
N LEU A 161 -22.00 10.31 -7.47
CA LEU A 161 -20.98 9.87 -6.51
C LEU A 161 -19.67 9.57 -7.26
N PRO A 162 -18.93 10.60 -7.68
CA PRO A 162 -17.78 10.42 -8.57
C PRO A 162 -16.55 9.84 -7.87
N SER A 163 -16.52 9.83 -6.53
CA SER A 163 -15.43 9.26 -5.74
C SER A 163 -16.02 8.51 -4.55
N ALA A 164 -15.60 7.27 -4.39
CA ALA A 164 -15.90 6.42 -3.25
C ALA A 164 -14.74 5.44 -3.05
N GLY A 165 -14.30 5.28 -1.80
CA GLY A 165 -13.35 4.26 -1.37
C GLY A 165 -13.92 3.49 -0.17
N GLY A 166 -13.19 2.47 0.27
CA GLY A 166 -13.51 1.65 1.42
C GLY A 166 -14.15 0.30 1.09
N PRO A 167 -14.48 -0.49 2.14
CA PRO A 167 -14.96 -1.85 2.01
C PRO A 167 -16.28 -1.94 1.24
N PRO A 168 -16.61 -3.11 0.67
CA PRO A 168 -17.86 -3.30 -0.06
C PRO A 168 -19.09 -3.06 0.82
N THR A 169 -20.17 -2.58 0.21
CA THR A 169 -21.48 -2.44 0.83
C THR A 169 -22.48 -3.45 0.24
N ASP A 170 -23.76 -3.34 0.63
CA ASP A 170 -24.87 -4.08 0.00
C ASP A 170 -25.39 -3.40 -1.29
N TYR A 171 -24.75 -2.31 -1.73
CA TYR A 171 -25.09 -1.61 -2.96
C TYR A 171 -25.05 -2.58 -4.16
N ARG A 172 -26.15 -2.61 -4.91
CA ARG A 172 -26.28 -3.39 -6.14
C ARG A 172 -25.85 -2.53 -7.32
N LEU A 173 -24.85 -3.02 -8.04
CA LEU A 173 -24.30 -2.39 -9.22
C LEU A 173 -25.40 -2.12 -10.26
N LYS A 174 -25.34 -0.96 -10.90
CA LYS A 174 -26.29 -0.52 -11.93
C LYS A 174 -25.56 -0.29 -13.25
N SER A 175 -26.29 -0.39 -14.34
CA SER A 175 -25.74 -0.05 -15.66
C SER A 175 -25.25 1.40 -15.65
N GLY A 176 -24.01 1.62 -16.09
CA GLY A 176 -23.36 2.93 -16.10
C GLY A 176 -22.52 3.25 -14.87
N ASP A 177 -22.52 2.39 -13.84
CA ASP A 177 -21.58 2.54 -12.71
C ASP A 177 -20.14 2.27 -13.18
N MET A 178 -19.17 2.91 -12.52
CA MET A 178 -17.75 2.63 -12.61
C MET A 178 -17.33 1.96 -11.30
N PHE A 179 -17.05 0.66 -11.35
CA PHE A 179 -16.74 -0.15 -10.19
C PHE A 179 -15.22 -0.19 -9.98
N ILE A 180 -14.74 0.55 -8.98
CA ILE A 180 -13.33 0.57 -8.59
C ILE A 180 -13.06 -0.69 -7.78
N LEU A 181 -12.21 -1.56 -8.34
CA LEU A 181 -11.59 -2.67 -7.65
C LEU A 181 -10.14 -2.26 -7.37
N ASP A 182 -9.89 -1.77 -6.16
CA ASP A 182 -8.55 -1.51 -5.63
C ASP A 182 -8.33 -2.43 -4.44
N TYR A 183 -7.39 -3.37 -4.48
CA TYR A 183 -7.13 -4.22 -3.34
C TYR A 183 -5.72 -4.76 -3.28
N SER A 184 -5.24 -4.91 -2.06
CA SER A 184 -3.99 -5.62 -1.80
C SER A 184 -4.26 -7.09 -1.47
N VAL A 185 -3.41 -7.99 -1.97
CA VAL A 185 -3.31 -9.37 -1.49
C VAL A 185 -2.04 -9.49 -0.66
N VAL A 186 -2.17 -9.92 0.59
CA VAL A 186 -1.05 -10.07 1.53
C VAL A 186 -0.78 -11.55 1.79
N LEU A 187 0.42 -12.01 1.42
CA LEU A 187 0.92 -13.37 1.67
C LEU A 187 2.27 -13.27 2.39
N ASP A 188 2.43 -14.01 3.49
CA ASP A 188 3.67 -14.06 4.27
C ASP A 188 4.23 -12.68 4.66
N GLY A 189 3.35 -11.69 4.87
CA GLY A 189 3.69 -10.31 5.23
C GLY A 189 3.92 -9.37 4.06
N TYR A 190 4.27 -9.89 2.87
CA TYR A 190 4.41 -9.10 1.65
C TYR A 190 3.06 -8.90 0.97
N ARG A 191 2.98 -7.88 0.11
CA ARG A 191 1.77 -7.56 -0.64
C ARG A 191 2.04 -7.26 -2.10
N GLY A 192 1.04 -7.54 -2.92
CA GLY A 192 0.86 -6.94 -4.24
C GLY A 192 -0.37 -6.05 -4.19
N ASP A 193 -0.38 -5.01 -5.01
CA ASP A 193 -1.42 -3.99 -5.00
C ASP A 193 -2.07 -3.86 -6.38
N PHE A 194 -3.40 -3.82 -6.40
CA PHE A 194 -4.18 -4.02 -7.61
C PHE A 194 -5.29 -3.03 -7.73
N THR A 195 -5.23 -2.19 -8.77
CA THR A 195 -6.35 -1.37 -9.15
C THR A 195 -6.75 -1.53 -10.61
N ASN A 196 -8.01 -1.88 -10.86
CA ASN A 196 -8.66 -1.69 -12.15
C ASN A 196 -10.12 -1.27 -11.95
N THR A 197 -10.55 -0.24 -12.67
CA THR A 197 -11.94 0.18 -12.70
C THR A 197 -12.71 -0.50 -13.84
N LEU A 198 -13.75 -1.26 -13.50
CA LEU A 198 -14.63 -1.92 -14.47
C LEU A 198 -15.91 -1.10 -14.69
N SER A 199 -16.32 -0.91 -15.94
CA SER A 199 -17.64 -0.37 -16.24
C SER A 199 -18.69 -1.44 -16.06
N VAL A 200 -19.78 -1.09 -15.37
CA VAL A 200 -20.94 -1.97 -15.22
C VAL A 200 -21.83 -1.79 -16.44
N GLY A 201 -21.71 -2.69 -17.41
CA GLY A 201 -22.37 -2.57 -18.71
C GLY A 201 -21.52 -1.80 -19.72
N GLU A 202 -22.16 -1.19 -20.73
CA GLU A 202 -21.43 -0.45 -21.76
C GLU A 202 -20.99 0.94 -21.25
N PRO A 203 -19.69 1.27 -21.29
CA PRO A 203 -19.24 2.58 -20.86
C PRO A 203 -19.62 3.68 -21.84
N THR A 204 -19.97 4.84 -21.29
CA THR A 204 -20.24 6.05 -22.05
C THR A 204 -18.97 6.58 -22.71
N ALA A 205 -19.11 7.45 -23.72
CA ALA A 205 -17.95 8.10 -24.36
C ALA A 205 -17.10 8.89 -23.35
N GLN A 206 -17.72 9.50 -22.34
CA GLN A 206 -17.03 10.24 -21.29
C GLN A 206 -16.26 9.32 -20.33
N GLN A 207 -16.82 8.16 -19.97
CA GLN A 207 -16.12 7.15 -19.17
C GLN A 207 -14.93 6.54 -19.92
N ARG A 208 -15.10 6.23 -21.22
CA ARG A 208 -13.98 5.79 -22.07
C ARG A 208 -12.89 6.84 -22.17
N HIS A 209 -13.27 8.11 -22.31
CA HIS A 209 -12.29 9.21 -22.34
C HIS A 209 -11.49 9.31 -21.03
N LEU A 210 -12.14 9.20 -19.85
CA LEU A 210 -11.43 9.18 -18.57
C LEU A 210 -10.47 7.98 -18.46
N TYR A 211 -10.90 6.80 -18.90
CA TYR A 211 -10.05 5.61 -18.96
C TYR A 211 -8.82 5.85 -19.83
N ASP A 212 -8.99 6.38 -21.04
CA ASP A 212 -7.89 6.65 -21.97
C ASP A 212 -6.88 7.63 -21.38
N LEU A 213 -7.37 8.63 -20.63
CA LEU A 213 -6.55 9.61 -19.94
C LEU A 213 -5.72 9.00 -18.80
N VAL A 214 -6.33 8.15 -17.97
CA VAL A 214 -5.64 7.42 -16.91
C VAL A 214 -4.59 6.48 -17.50
N MET A 215 -4.92 5.76 -18.57
CA MET A 215 -3.95 4.90 -19.25
C MET A 215 -2.82 5.70 -19.91
N ALA A 216 -3.09 6.91 -20.41
CA ALA A 216 -2.06 7.81 -20.91
C ALA A 216 -1.15 8.31 -19.78
N ALA A 217 -1.70 8.61 -18.60
CA ALA A 217 -0.94 8.98 -17.42
C ALA A 217 0.02 7.84 -16.97
N ILE A 218 -0.46 6.60 -16.93
CA ILE A 218 0.39 5.42 -16.65
C ILE A 218 1.53 5.34 -17.66
N ARG A 219 1.21 5.33 -18.96
CA ARG A 219 2.22 5.23 -20.03
C ARG A 219 3.25 6.35 -19.97
N ASN A 220 2.83 7.57 -19.62
CA ASN A 220 3.76 8.70 -19.52
C ASN A 220 4.68 8.56 -18.31
N GLY A 221 4.15 8.13 -17.16
CA GLY A 221 4.96 7.84 -15.97
C GLY A 221 5.95 6.69 -16.19
N GLU A 222 5.55 5.63 -16.90
CA GLU A 222 6.43 4.52 -17.28
C GLU A 222 7.70 5.01 -18.02
N THR A 223 7.63 6.10 -18.81
CA THR A 223 8.79 6.60 -19.58
C THR A 223 9.96 7.10 -18.74
N VAL A 224 9.71 7.41 -17.46
CA VAL A 224 10.72 7.98 -16.56
C VAL A 224 11.13 7.02 -15.43
N LEU A 225 10.53 5.82 -15.35
CA LEU A 225 10.85 4.83 -14.33
C LEU A 225 12.23 4.21 -14.57
N ARG A 226 13.19 4.56 -13.71
CA ARG A 226 14.54 3.99 -13.64
C ARG A 226 15.23 4.42 -12.34
N ALA A 227 16.27 3.69 -11.93
CA ALA A 227 17.12 4.13 -10.83
C ALA A 227 17.66 5.55 -11.08
N GLY A 228 17.67 6.38 -10.03
CA GLY A 228 18.10 7.77 -10.07
C GLY A 228 17.06 8.77 -10.60
N ALA A 229 15.88 8.32 -11.04
CA ALA A 229 14.77 9.24 -11.31
C ALA A 229 14.23 9.82 -9.99
N LYS A 230 13.88 11.11 -9.97
CA LYS A 230 13.24 11.71 -8.79
C LYS A 230 11.77 11.32 -8.75
N ALA A 231 11.28 10.93 -7.57
CA ALA A 231 9.88 10.54 -7.38
C ALA A 231 8.88 11.63 -7.80
N ARG A 232 9.21 12.91 -7.53
CA ARG A 232 8.40 14.05 -8.00
C ARG A 232 8.38 14.23 -9.52
N ASP A 233 9.43 13.82 -10.23
CA ASP A 233 9.48 13.90 -11.69
C ASP A 233 8.59 12.79 -12.29
N VAL A 234 8.49 11.63 -11.63
CA VAL A 234 7.52 10.57 -11.96
C VAL A 234 6.09 11.08 -11.76
N PHE A 235 5.80 11.71 -10.61
CA PHE A 235 4.49 12.33 -10.38
C PHE A 235 4.15 13.34 -11.48
N ALA A 236 5.08 14.25 -11.82
CA ALA A 236 4.86 15.25 -12.85
C ALA A 236 4.59 14.62 -14.23
N ALA A 237 5.29 13.54 -14.58
CA ALA A 237 5.04 12.78 -15.79
C ALA A 237 3.63 12.16 -15.78
N VAL A 238 3.21 11.57 -14.67
CA VAL A 238 1.85 11.00 -14.53
C VAL A 238 0.76 12.07 -14.63
N GLU A 239 0.96 13.24 -14.03
CA GLU A 239 -0.01 14.34 -14.08
C GLU A 239 -0.11 14.99 -15.47
N GLN A 240 0.96 14.96 -16.27
CA GLN A 240 1.05 15.74 -17.51
C GLN A 240 -0.13 15.51 -18.49
N PRO A 241 -0.52 14.27 -18.87
CA PRO A 241 -1.66 14.07 -19.77
C PRO A 241 -3.00 14.56 -19.20
N ILE A 242 -3.15 14.49 -17.88
CA ILE A 242 -4.33 14.98 -17.15
C ILE A 242 -4.37 16.51 -17.18
N ARG A 243 -3.21 17.15 -16.96
CA ARG A 243 -3.05 18.61 -17.04
C ARG A 243 -3.37 19.12 -18.45
N ASP A 244 -2.84 18.46 -19.47
CA ASP A 244 -3.02 18.85 -20.88
C ASP A 244 -4.48 18.73 -21.35
N ALA A 245 -5.25 17.83 -20.73
CA ALA A 245 -6.68 17.71 -20.93
C ALA A 245 -7.52 18.76 -20.15
N GLY A 246 -6.87 19.67 -19.41
CA GLY A 246 -7.55 20.68 -18.60
C GLY A 246 -8.09 20.17 -17.26
N LEU A 247 -7.61 19.01 -16.78
CA LEU A 247 -8.10 18.34 -15.57
C LEU A 247 -7.08 18.33 -14.42
N ALA A 248 -6.07 19.21 -14.42
CA ALA A 248 -5.01 19.25 -13.41
C ALA A 248 -5.51 19.18 -11.95
N GLY A 249 -6.57 19.93 -11.62
CA GLY A 249 -7.17 19.93 -10.27
C GLY A 249 -8.02 18.70 -9.94
N ARG A 250 -8.08 17.69 -10.81
CA ARG A 250 -8.84 16.44 -10.62
C ARG A 250 -7.96 15.26 -10.26
N PHE A 251 -6.64 15.37 -10.43
CA PHE A 251 -5.69 14.40 -9.92
C PHE A 251 -5.42 14.70 -8.45
N ALA A 252 -6.18 14.03 -7.57
CA ALA A 252 -6.34 14.44 -6.17
C ALA A 252 -5.44 13.68 -5.17
N HIS A 253 -4.62 12.75 -5.64
CA HIS A 253 -3.78 11.88 -4.80
C HIS A 253 -2.39 11.67 -5.39
N HIS A 254 -1.57 10.84 -4.73
CA HIS A 254 -0.25 10.43 -5.21
C HIS A 254 -0.32 9.70 -6.55
N ALA A 255 0.79 9.70 -7.29
CA ALA A 255 0.93 8.89 -8.51
C ALA A 255 1.26 7.42 -8.22
N GLY A 256 1.62 7.10 -6.98
CA GLY A 256 1.96 5.78 -6.50
C GLY A 256 2.86 5.81 -5.27
N HIS A 257 3.24 4.64 -4.80
CA HIS A 257 4.11 4.45 -3.64
C HIS A 257 4.90 3.14 -3.73
N GLY A 258 5.88 2.96 -2.87
CA GLY A 258 6.55 1.67 -2.66
C GLY A 258 5.61 0.64 -2.02
N ILE A 259 5.86 -0.63 -2.32
CA ILE A 259 5.19 -1.78 -1.68
C ILE A 259 6.19 -2.81 -1.18
N GLY A 260 5.74 -3.63 -0.23
CA GLY A 260 6.53 -4.69 0.42
C GLY A 260 5.80 -5.22 1.65
N LEU A 261 6.44 -5.09 2.81
CA LEU A 261 5.91 -5.44 4.11
C LEU A 261 4.87 -4.44 4.67
N ALA A 262 4.78 -3.21 4.17
CA ALA A 262 3.82 -2.16 4.56
C ALA A 262 3.13 -1.52 3.34
N HIS A 263 2.07 -0.76 3.59
CA HIS A 263 1.32 0.02 2.60
C HIS A 263 0.85 1.31 3.29
N PRO A 264 1.34 2.49 2.85
CA PRO A 264 2.37 2.69 1.81
C PRO A 264 3.80 2.51 2.37
N GLU A 265 4.74 2.16 1.49
CA GLU A 265 6.19 2.24 1.75
C GLU A 265 6.85 3.33 0.88
N PRO A 266 8.03 3.86 1.27
CA PRO A 266 8.79 4.72 0.37
C PRO A 266 9.30 3.94 -0.86
N PRO A 267 9.50 4.62 -2.00
CA PRO A 267 9.29 6.05 -2.21
C PRO A 267 7.81 6.40 -2.41
N ILE A 268 7.40 7.61 -2.02
CA ILE A 268 6.05 8.13 -2.30
C ILE A 268 6.13 9.09 -3.50
N LEU A 269 5.31 8.86 -4.52
CA LEU A 269 5.30 9.64 -5.77
C LEU A 269 4.32 10.82 -5.62
N VAL A 270 4.83 11.93 -5.07
CA VAL A 270 4.10 13.20 -4.84
C VAL A 270 4.96 14.39 -5.28
N PRO A 271 4.38 15.58 -5.54
CA PRO A 271 5.12 16.77 -5.97
C PRO A 271 6.27 17.17 -5.04
N GLU A 272 6.07 16.99 -3.73
CA GLU A 272 7.01 17.39 -2.68
C GLU A 272 8.04 16.30 -2.35
N SER A 273 8.04 15.18 -3.07
CA SER A 273 8.94 14.06 -2.77
C SER A 273 10.40 14.40 -3.09
N ASP A 274 11.27 14.20 -2.11
CA ASP A 274 12.73 14.32 -2.25
C ASP A 274 13.41 12.98 -2.54
N ASP A 275 12.64 11.89 -2.64
CA ASP A 275 13.17 10.57 -2.92
C ASP A 275 13.65 10.41 -4.37
N PHE A 276 14.70 9.60 -4.52
CA PHE A 276 15.12 9.05 -5.79
C PHE A 276 14.73 7.57 -5.84
N LEU A 277 14.24 7.11 -6.99
CA LEU A 277 14.04 5.69 -7.24
C LEU A 277 15.39 4.96 -7.21
N MET A 278 15.40 3.76 -6.66
CA MET A 278 16.58 2.90 -6.55
C MET A 278 16.30 1.57 -7.26
N ALA A 279 17.34 0.98 -7.86
CA ALA A 279 17.23 -0.37 -8.39
C ALA A 279 16.81 -1.34 -7.28
N GLY A 280 15.84 -2.20 -7.58
CA GLY A 280 15.21 -3.10 -6.61
C GLY A 280 14.00 -2.50 -5.87
N ASP A 281 13.67 -1.21 -6.02
CA ASP A 281 12.37 -0.75 -5.52
C ASP A 281 11.24 -1.49 -6.22
N VAL A 282 10.21 -1.84 -5.47
CA VAL A 282 8.91 -2.21 -6.04
C VAL A 282 7.93 -1.11 -5.72
N ILE A 283 7.32 -0.52 -6.76
CA ILE A 283 6.41 0.62 -6.66
C ILE A 283 5.10 0.39 -7.41
N THR A 284 4.06 1.12 -7.01
CA THR A 284 2.80 1.28 -7.74
C THR A 284 2.90 2.49 -8.67
N LEU A 285 2.12 2.46 -9.76
CA LEU A 285 1.81 3.64 -10.57
C LEU A 285 0.31 3.60 -10.84
N GLU A 286 -0.44 4.48 -10.17
CA GLU A 286 -1.87 4.33 -9.92
C GLU A 286 -2.67 5.64 -10.09
N PRO A 287 -2.60 6.33 -11.25
CA PRO A 287 -3.34 7.57 -11.44
C PRO A 287 -4.85 7.33 -11.36
N GLY A 288 -5.55 8.30 -10.76
CA GLY A 288 -7.00 8.26 -10.63
C GLY A 288 -7.65 9.62 -10.93
N LEU A 289 -8.83 9.56 -11.53
CA LEU A 289 -9.66 10.72 -11.88
C LEU A 289 -11.09 10.50 -11.39
N TYR A 290 -11.61 11.50 -10.68
CA TYR A 290 -12.96 11.47 -10.11
C TYR A 290 -13.73 12.71 -10.58
N VAL A 291 -14.68 12.51 -11.49
CA VAL A 291 -15.35 13.62 -12.19
C VAL A 291 -16.87 13.58 -11.98
N PRO A 292 -17.46 14.59 -11.29
CA PRO A 292 -18.90 14.75 -11.17
C PRO A 292 -19.59 14.69 -12.52
N GLY A 293 -20.73 14.01 -12.59
CA GLY A 293 -21.45 13.76 -13.82
C GLY A 293 -20.94 12.57 -14.64
N ILE A 294 -19.78 11.98 -14.30
CA ILE A 294 -19.21 10.83 -15.02
C ILE A 294 -18.99 9.62 -14.09
N GLY A 295 -18.26 9.80 -13.00
CA GLY A 295 -17.79 8.71 -12.13
C GLY A 295 -16.30 8.83 -11.81
N GLY A 296 -15.76 7.78 -11.19
CA GLY A 296 -14.36 7.64 -10.83
C GLY A 296 -13.67 6.55 -11.63
N ILE A 297 -12.37 6.73 -11.88
CA ILE A 297 -11.50 5.70 -12.43
C ILE A 297 -10.13 5.80 -11.76
N ARG A 298 -9.60 4.66 -11.32
CA ARG A 298 -8.22 4.46 -10.92
C ARG A 298 -7.77 3.14 -11.53
N ASN A 299 -6.55 3.11 -12.03
CA ASN A 299 -5.95 1.93 -12.63
C ASN A 299 -4.48 1.90 -12.24
N GLU A 300 -3.94 0.71 -12.05
CA GLU A 300 -2.64 0.53 -11.42
C GLU A 300 -1.85 -0.63 -12.00
N HIS A 301 -0.53 -0.42 -12.06
CA HIS A 301 0.43 -1.50 -12.21
C HIS A 301 1.49 -1.43 -11.12
N ASN A 302 2.11 -2.57 -10.83
CA ASN A 302 3.28 -2.66 -9.95
C ASN A 302 4.55 -2.89 -10.78
N TYR A 303 5.64 -2.23 -10.40
CA TYR A 303 6.89 -2.18 -11.15
C TYR A 303 8.08 -2.44 -10.23
N LEU A 304 8.99 -3.31 -10.67
CA LEU A 304 10.34 -3.43 -10.13
C LEU A 304 11.26 -2.46 -10.87
N ILE A 305 11.86 -1.51 -10.15
CA ILE A 305 12.81 -0.56 -10.72
C ILE A 305 14.15 -1.26 -10.96
N THR A 306 14.74 -1.00 -12.13
CA THR A 306 16.06 -1.51 -12.53
C THR A 306 17.01 -0.34 -12.76
N ASP A 307 18.31 -0.63 -12.96
CA ASP A 307 19.33 0.40 -13.20
C ASP A 307 19.01 1.29 -14.41
N SER A 308 18.40 0.71 -15.47
CA SER A 308 18.14 1.41 -16.73
C SER A 308 16.67 1.64 -17.05
N GLY A 309 15.75 1.15 -16.22
CA GLY A 309 14.33 1.12 -16.54
C GLY A 309 13.48 0.47 -15.45
N TYR A 310 12.54 -0.37 -15.86
CA TYR A 310 11.67 -1.12 -14.96
C TYR A 310 11.31 -2.48 -15.56
N GLU A 311 10.86 -3.39 -14.69
CA GLU A 311 10.09 -4.58 -15.05
C GLU A 311 8.67 -4.41 -14.50
N ARG A 312 7.66 -4.53 -15.36
CA ARG A 312 6.27 -4.53 -14.90
C ARG A 312 5.91 -5.91 -14.36
N LEU A 313 5.56 -5.97 -13.07
CA LEU A 313 5.27 -7.22 -12.37
C LEU A 313 3.83 -7.67 -12.59
N THR A 314 2.89 -6.73 -12.61
CA THR A 314 1.48 -7.00 -12.92
C THR A 314 1.27 -7.27 -14.41
N GLN A 315 0.60 -8.37 -14.73
CA GLN A 315 0.26 -8.85 -16.07
C GLN A 315 -1.26 -8.87 -16.33
N HIS A 316 -2.08 -8.51 -15.34
CA HIS A 316 -3.53 -8.42 -15.55
C HIS A 316 -3.90 -7.44 -16.66
N SER A 317 -4.95 -7.80 -17.40
CA SER A 317 -5.53 -6.93 -18.42
C SER A 317 -6.30 -5.80 -17.75
N ILE A 318 -5.70 -4.61 -17.70
CA ILE A 318 -6.46 -3.39 -17.41
C ILE A 318 -7.34 -3.11 -18.63
N SER A 319 -8.64 -3.18 -18.40
CA SER A 319 -9.67 -2.89 -19.39
C SER A 319 -10.91 -2.40 -18.68
N LEU A 320 -11.63 -1.51 -19.36
CA LEU A 320 -12.90 -0.97 -18.88
C LEU A 320 -14.06 -1.99 -19.00
N CYS A 321 -13.88 -3.03 -19.82
CA CYS A 321 -14.81 -4.15 -20.05
C CYS A 321 -14.06 -5.50 -20.02
#